data_AF-A0A5E8AKI8-F1
#
_entry.id   AF-A0A5E8AKI8-F1
#
_cell.length_a   1.000
_cell.length_b   1.000
_cell.length_c   1.000
_cell.angle_alpha   90.00
_cell.angle_beta   90.00
_cell.angle_gamma   90.00
#
_symmetry.space_group_name_H-M   'P 1'
#
loop_
_entity.id
_entity.type
_entity.pdbx_description
1 polymer ?
#
loop_
_entity_poly.entity_id
_entity_poly.type
_entity_poly.pdbx_seq_one_letter_code
_entity_poly.pdbx_strand_id
1 'polypeptide(L)'
;MRNPEHLDTIRRLNDAARSRPGTASIANVTIGFQSLTDADRFAALAQIVSFTQFDGNNDPYGEHDFGAIYRLATGGWTQQRPSDEKAIAATVFWKVDYYDNTLTYGSDAPWDEQRTKRVLTIMLASEY
;
A
#
# COMPACT_ATOMS: atom_id res chain seq x y z
N MET A 1 -0.54 17.93 18.34
CA MET A 1 0.18 16.65 18.54
C MET A 1 -0.83 15.53 18.33
N ARG A 2 -0.59 14.60 17.39
CA ARG A 2 -1.46 13.43 17.23
C ARG A 2 -1.35 12.58 18.51
N ASN A 3 -2.50 12.14 19.05
CA ASN A 3 -2.52 11.23 20.19
C ASN A 3 -1.79 9.92 19.79
N PRO A 4 -0.77 9.45 20.56
CA PRO A 4 -0.10 8.18 20.28
C PRO A 4 -1.06 7.00 20.07
N GLU A 5 -2.16 6.95 20.83
CA GLU A 5 -3.19 5.91 20.67
C GLU A 5 -3.90 5.97 19.32
N HIS A 6 -4.07 7.17 18.76
CA HIS A 6 -4.63 7.33 17.42
C HIS A 6 -3.67 6.81 16.37
N LEU A 7 -2.37 7.08 16.51
CA LEU A 7 -1.37 6.59 15.58
C LEU A 7 -1.31 5.06 15.57
N ASP A 8 -1.29 4.43 16.75
CA ASP A 8 -1.30 2.96 16.85
C ASP A 8 -2.58 2.35 16.25
N THR A 9 -3.71 3.03 16.42
CA THR A 9 -4.98 2.61 15.81
C THR A 9 -4.93 2.74 14.28
N ILE A 10 -4.43 3.86 13.75
CA ILE A 10 -4.26 4.06 12.31
C ILE A 10 -3.38 2.97 11.72
N ARG A 11 -2.21 2.72 12.32
CA ARG A 11 -1.26 1.68 11.90
C ARG A 11 -1.93 0.31 11.81
N ARG A 12 -2.61 -0.10 12.89
CA ARG A 12 -3.33 -1.38 12.95
C ARG A 12 -4.40 -1.50 11.85
N LEU A 13 -5.14 -0.43 11.60
CA LEU A 13 -6.20 -0.43 10.59
C LEU A 13 -5.62 -0.41 9.16
N ASN A 14 -4.47 0.22 8.93
CA ASN A 14 -3.78 0.20 7.64
C ASN A 14 -3.15 -1.16 7.35
N ASP A 15 -2.51 -1.77 8.35
CA ASP A 15 -2.03 -3.15 8.26
C ASP A 15 -3.19 -4.12 7.96
N ALA A 16 -4.35 -3.93 8.58
CA ALA A 16 -5.55 -4.70 8.27
C ALA A 16 -6.03 -4.49 6.82
N ALA A 17 -6.10 -3.23 6.36
CA ALA A 17 -6.49 -2.85 5.01
C ALA A 17 -5.57 -3.45 3.94
N ARG A 18 -4.26 -3.47 4.20
CA ARG A 18 -3.23 -4.04 3.32
C ARG A 18 -3.25 -5.57 3.32
N SER A 19 -3.37 -6.20 4.50
CA SER A 19 -3.30 -7.66 4.64
C SER A 19 -4.57 -8.39 4.18
N ARG A 20 -5.72 -7.70 4.14
CA ARG A 20 -7.02 -8.27 3.72
C ARG A 20 -7.74 -7.35 2.73
N PRO A 21 -7.19 -7.11 1.53
CA PRO A 21 -7.81 -6.26 0.51
C PRO A 21 -9.21 -6.77 0.14
N GLY A 22 -10.17 -5.86 -0.01
CA GLY A 22 -11.57 -6.19 -0.33
C GLY A 22 -12.44 -6.54 0.88
N THR A 23 -11.83 -6.98 1.99
CA THR A 23 -12.55 -7.26 3.25
C THR A 23 -12.37 -6.13 4.26
N ALA A 24 -11.14 -5.67 4.46
CA ALA A 24 -10.81 -4.60 5.40
C ALA A 24 -10.62 -3.23 4.72
N SER A 25 -10.68 -3.19 3.39
CA SER A 25 -10.53 -2.00 2.57
C SER A 25 -11.26 -2.19 1.25
N ILE A 26 -11.57 -1.07 0.59
CA ILE A 26 -11.91 -1.08 -0.83
C ILE A 26 -10.58 -1.25 -1.58
N ALA A 27 -10.46 -2.30 -2.38
CA ALA A 27 -9.26 -2.56 -3.16
C ALA A 27 -9.43 -2.02 -4.59
N ASN A 28 -8.48 -1.22 -5.04
CA ASN A 28 -8.41 -0.69 -6.39
C ASN A 28 -7.04 -0.96 -7.00
N VAL A 29 -7.00 -1.29 -8.29
CA VAL A 29 -5.76 -1.47 -9.05
C VAL A 29 -5.81 -0.64 -10.31
N THR A 30 -4.69 -0.06 -10.72
CA THR A 30 -4.59 0.68 -11.98
C THR A 30 -4.46 -0.26 -13.18
N ILE A 31 -4.68 0.28 -14.38
CA ILE A 31 -4.61 -0.49 -15.62
C ILE A 31 -3.21 -1.05 -15.89
N GLY A 32 -2.15 -0.31 -15.53
CA GLY A 32 -0.77 -0.75 -15.66
C GLY A 32 -0.48 -1.97 -14.80
N PHE A 33 -0.91 -1.95 -13.53
CA PHE A 33 -0.80 -3.13 -12.66
C PHE A 33 -1.65 -4.29 -13.19
N GLN A 34 -2.87 -4.01 -13.65
CA GLN A 34 -3.76 -5.03 -14.23
C GLN A 34 -3.18 -5.65 -15.50
N SER A 35 -2.33 -4.93 -16.24
CA SER A 35 -1.69 -5.42 -17.46
C SER A 35 -0.49 -6.34 -17.21
N LEU A 36 -0.02 -6.46 -15.96
CA LEU A 36 0.97 -7.46 -15.59
C LEU A 36 0.41 -8.88 -15.76
N THR A 37 1.30 -9.85 -15.92
CA THR A 37 0.91 -11.27 -15.96
C THR A 37 0.24 -11.67 -14.65
N ASP A 38 -0.65 -12.67 -14.69
CA ASP A 38 -1.32 -13.18 -13.48
C ASP A 38 -0.31 -13.59 -12.41
N ALA A 39 0.76 -14.30 -12.80
CA ALA A 39 1.83 -14.71 -11.89
C ALA A 39 2.51 -13.51 -11.21
N ASP A 40 2.77 -12.43 -11.95
CA ASP A 40 3.36 -11.21 -11.41
C ASP A 40 2.38 -10.47 -10.49
N ARG A 41 1.08 -10.39 -10.84
CA ARG A 41 0.07 -9.77 -9.98
C ARG A 41 -0.08 -10.52 -8.66
N PHE A 42 -0.12 -11.85 -8.69
CA PHE A 42 -0.19 -12.67 -7.47
C PHE A 42 1.07 -12.54 -6.61
N ALA A 43 2.26 -12.59 -7.22
CA ALA A 43 3.52 -12.44 -6.49
C ALA A 43 3.65 -11.04 -5.87
N ALA A 44 3.29 -10.00 -6.61
CA ALA A 44 3.25 -8.63 -6.11
C ALA A 44 2.27 -8.48 -4.93
N LEU A 45 1.05 -8.99 -5.08
CA LEU A 45 0.04 -8.94 -4.00
C LEU A 45 0.51 -9.68 -2.74
N ALA A 46 1.18 -10.82 -2.88
CA ALA A 46 1.77 -11.54 -1.75
C ALA A 46 2.83 -10.70 -1.00
N GLN A 47 3.64 -9.92 -1.71
CA GLN A 47 4.59 -8.99 -1.10
C GLN A 47 3.90 -7.82 -0.39
N ILE A 48 2.80 -7.30 -0.95
CA ILE A 48 2.03 -6.21 -0.34
C ILE A 48 1.34 -6.70 0.94
N VAL A 49 0.66 -7.85 0.90
CA VAL A 49 -0.03 -8.43 2.06
C VAL A 49 0.95 -8.72 3.21
N SER A 50 2.16 -9.15 2.89
CA SER A 50 3.23 -9.44 3.86
C SER A 50 4.24 -8.30 4.05
N PHE A 51 3.90 -7.07 3.65
CA PHE A 51 4.83 -5.95 3.68
C PHE A 51 5.27 -5.59 5.09
N THR A 52 6.58 -5.47 5.30
CA THR A 52 7.22 -5.10 6.58
C THR A 52 8.36 -4.09 6.44
N GLN A 53 8.80 -3.76 5.22
CA GLN A 53 9.93 -2.85 4.99
C GLN A 53 9.51 -1.37 5.09
N PHE A 54 9.06 -0.95 6.26
CA PHE A 54 8.77 0.45 6.58
C PHE A 54 10.05 1.19 6.99
N ASP A 55 10.27 2.36 6.40
CA ASP A 55 11.39 3.24 6.69
C ASP A 55 10.97 4.72 6.63
N GLY A 56 11.89 5.63 6.92
CA GLY A 56 11.58 7.07 6.91
C GLY A 56 11.22 7.65 5.53
N ASN A 57 11.47 6.92 4.44
CA ASN A 57 11.14 7.37 3.09
C ASN A 57 9.71 7.00 2.70
N ASN A 58 9.25 5.81 3.09
CA ASN A 58 7.91 5.33 2.76
C ASN A 58 6.88 5.48 3.89
N ASP A 59 7.32 5.73 5.12
CA ASP A 59 6.47 5.85 6.30
C ASP A 59 6.91 6.98 7.23
N PRO A 60 6.97 8.24 6.75
CA PRO A 60 7.44 9.38 7.54
C PRO A 60 6.57 9.67 8.77
N TYR A 61 5.33 9.19 8.79
CA TYR A 61 4.37 9.41 9.86
C TYR A 61 4.11 8.18 10.74
N GLY A 62 4.67 7.02 10.41
CA GLY A 62 4.48 5.80 11.20
C GLY A 62 3.11 5.15 11.03
N GLU A 63 2.39 5.47 9.96
CA GLU A 63 1.00 5.07 9.71
C GLU A 63 0.90 3.77 8.91
N HIS A 64 1.95 3.35 8.21
CA HIS A 64 1.93 2.18 7.31
C HIS A 64 0.94 2.33 6.15
N ASP A 65 0.78 3.54 5.63
CA ASP A 65 -0.17 3.88 4.57
C ASP A 65 0.43 3.88 3.17
N PHE A 66 1.75 3.75 3.02
CA PHE A 66 2.43 3.73 1.73
C PHE A 66 3.59 2.72 1.69
N GLY A 67 3.86 2.16 0.51
CA GLY A 67 5.03 1.32 0.29
C GLY A 67 5.29 1.01 -1.17
N ALA A 68 6.45 0.39 -1.40
CA ALA A 68 6.94 0.05 -2.74
C ALA A 68 7.52 -1.36 -2.77
N ILE A 69 7.23 -2.10 -3.82
CA ILE A 69 7.83 -3.41 -4.11
C ILE A 69 8.44 -3.40 -5.50
N TYR A 70 9.45 -4.24 -5.70
CA TYR A 70 10.32 -4.20 -6.86
C TYR A 70 10.35 -5.57 -7.51
N ARG A 71 10.00 -5.61 -8.79
CA ARG A 71 10.21 -6.77 -9.63
C ARG A 71 11.65 -6.78 -10.12
N LEU A 72 12.37 -7.86 -9.88
CA LEU A 72 13.76 -8.00 -10.31
C LEU A 72 13.85 -8.36 -11.79
N ALA A 73 14.90 -7.89 -12.48
CA ALA A 73 15.21 -8.24 -13.86
C ALA A 73 15.46 -9.75 -14.05
N THR A 74 15.97 -10.42 -13.02
CA THR A 74 16.16 -11.88 -12.96
C THR A 74 14.86 -12.67 -12.78
N GLY A 75 13.73 -11.98 -12.59
CA GLY A 75 12.50 -12.57 -12.10
C GLY A 75 12.43 -12.57 -10.56
N GLY A 76 11.21 -12.53 -10.03
CA GLY A 76 10.93 -12.43 -8.60
C GLY A 76 10.58 -11.02 -8.14
N TRP A 77 10.05 -10.93 -6.91
CA TRP A 77 9.61 -9.69 -6.29
C TRP A 77 10.25 -9.54 -4.90
N THR A 78 10.60 -8.32 -4.54
CA THR A 78 11.18 -7.97 -3.23
C THR A 78 10.58 -6.68 -2.70
N GLN A 79 10.55 -6.53 -1.38
CA GLN A 79 10.19 -5.27 -0.70
C GLN A 79 11.41 -4.36 -0.53
N GLN A 80 12.61 -4.93 -0.49
CA GLN A 80 13.85 -4.17 -0.37
C GLN A 80 14.21 -3.57 -1.72
N ARG A 81 14.37 -2.25 -1.79
CA ARG A 81 14.83 -1.57 -2.99
C ARG A 81 16.25 -2.05 -3.36
N PRO A 82 16.47 -2.63 -4.56
CA PRO A 82 17.81 -2.91 -5.04
C PRO A 82 18.65 -1.63 -5.14
N SER A 83 19.93 -1.71 -4.81
CA SER A 83 20.86 -0.58 -4.94
C SER A 83 21.20 -0.27 -6.40
N ASP A 84 21.20 -1.28 -7.26
CA ASP A 84 21.33 -1.11 -8.72
C ASP A 84 19.95 -0.97 -9.35
N GLU A 85 19.66 0.20 -9.91
CA GLU A 85 18.38 0.46 -10.59
C GLU A 85 18.20 -0.43 -11.82
N LYS A 86 19.27 -0.88 -12.46
CA LYS A 86 19.18 -1.82 -13.61
C LYS A 86 18.69 -3.20 -13.20
N ALA A 87 18.77 -3.54 -11.91
CA ALA A 87 18.21 -4.77 -11.38
C ALA A 87 16.67 -4.71 -11.25
N ILE A 88 16.05 -3.52 -11.37
CA ILE A 88 14.60 -3.34 -11.25
C ILE A 88 13.98 -3.39 -12.64
N ALA A 89 13.13 -4.39 -12.88
CA ALA A 89 12.33 -4.49 -14.09
C ALA A 89 11.04 -3.67 -14.02
N ALA A 90 10.44 -3.60 -12.83
CA ALA A 90 9.25 -2.80 -12.57
C ALA A 90 9.17 -2.45 -11.09
N THR A 91 8.57 -1.31 -10.79
CA THR A 91 8.22 -0.90 -9.42
C THR A 91 6.72 -0.80 -9.30
N VAL A 92 6.18 -1.36 -8.22
CA VAL A 92 4.76 -1.23 -7.86
C VAL A 92 4.68 -0.46 -6.57
N PHE A 93 3.86 0.59 -6.56
CA PHE A 93 3.48 1.31 -5.36
C PHE A 93 2.13 0.81 -4.88
N TRP A 94 1.96 0.88 -3.57
CA TRP A 94 0.65 0.72 -2.94
C TRP A 94 0.47 1.84 -1.92
N LYS A 95 -0.79 2.27 -1.75
CA LYS A 95 -1.16 3.24 -0.73
C LYS A 95 -2.53 2.97 -0.13
N VAL A 96 -2.77 3.45 1.09
CA VAL A 96 -4.05 3.44 1.78
C VAL A 96 -4.54 4.87 1.94
N ASP A 97 -5.54 5.25 1.15
CA ASP A 97 -6.18 6.56 1.27
C ASP A 97 -7.34 6.50 2.29
N TYR A 98 -7.55 7.61 3.01
CA TYR A 98 -8.61 7.76 4.00
C TYR A 98 -9.75 8.61 3.45
N TYR A 99 -10.92 8.02 3.27
CA TYR A 99 -12.10 8.72 2.82
C TYR A 99 -13.19 8.74 3.90
N ASP A 100 -14.08 9.73 3.83
CA ASP A 100 -15.34 9.67 4.55
C ASP A 100 -16.22 8.51 4.06
N ASN A 101 -17.35 8.27 4.74
CA ASN A 101 -18.28 7.19 4.38
C ASN A 101 -18.94 7.34 3.00
N THR A 102 -18.87 8.51 2.39
CA THR A 102 -19.41 8.79 1.05
C THR A 102 -18.38 8.64 -0.06
N LEU A 103 -17.09 8.43 0.29
CA LEU A 103 -15.96 8.41 -0.65
C LEU A 103 -15.77 9.73 -1.42
N THR A 104 -16.29 10.84 -0.90
CA THR A 104 -16.22 12.15 -1.58
C THR A 104 -15.01 12.96 -1.12
N TYR A 105 -14.76 12.96 0.18
CA TYR A 105 -13.69 13.74 0.80
C TYR A 105 -12.78 12.88 1.67
N GLY A 106 -11.62 13.43 2.02
CA GLY A 106 -10.74 12.82 3.00
C GLY A 106 -11.34 12.84 4.40
N SER A 107 -11.21 11.74 5.14
CA SER A 107 -11.66 11.68 6.54
C SER A 107 -10.72 12.46 7.46
N ASP A 108 -11.29 13.23 8.39
CA ASP A 108 -10.58 13.94 9.46
C ASP A 108 -10.24 13.05 10.67
N ALA A 109 -10.80 11.84 10.73
CA ALA A 109 -10.68 10.90 11.84
C ALA A 109 -10.16 9.52 11.38
N PRO A 110 -8.93 9.41 10.84
CA PRO A 110 -8.39 8.15 10.30
C PRO A 110 -8.28 7.01 11.33
N TRP A 111 -8.26 7.32 12.63
CA TRP A 111 -8.30 6.33 13.71
C TRP A 111 -9.70 5.74 13.96
N ASP A 112 -10.76 6.35 13.42
CA ASP A 112 -12.14 5.91 13.60
C ASP A 112 -12.61 5.12 12.37
N GLU A 113 -12.76 3.80 12.52
CA GLU A 113 -13.21 2.88 11.47
C GLU A 113 -14.68 3.07 11.06
N GLN A 114 -15.50 3.69 11.91
CA GLN A 114 -16.90 3.97 11.61
C GLN A 114 -17.06 5.23 10.75
N ARG A 115 -16.09 6.15 10.83
CA ARG A 115 -16.08 7.41 10.06
C ARG A 115 -15.20 7.35 8.81
N THR A 116 -14.23 6.43 8.78
CA THR A 116 -13.22 6.35 7.72
C THR A 116 -13.32 5.08 6.91
N LYS A 117 -13.46 5.22 5.59
CA LYS A 117 -13.24 4.16 4.62
C LYS A 117 -11.78 4.18 4.16
N ARG A 118 -11.16 3.01 4.14
CA ARG A 118 -9.80 2.81 3.63
C ARG A 118 -9.86 2.30 2.21
N VAL A 119 -9.17 2.97 1.31
CA VAL A 119 -9.02 2.56 -0.08
C VAL A 119 -7.57 2.14 -0.29
N LEU A 120 -7.33 0.86 -0.52
CA LEU A 120 -6.03 0.34 -0.93
C LEU A 120 -5.91 0.47 -2.45
N THR A 121 -4.99 1.31 -2.92
CA THR A 121 -4.66 1.44 -4.34
C THR A 121 -3.33 0.77 -4.63
N ILE A 122 -3.29 -0.12 -5.63
CA ILE A 122 -2.06 -0.77 -6.12
C ILE A 122 -1.81 -0.33 -7.57
N MET A 123 -0.61 0.16 -7.86
CA MET A 123 -0.30 0.75 -9.16
C MET A 123 1.17 0.58 -9.56
N LEU A 124 1.47 0.66 -10.86
CA LEU A 124 2.86 0.81 -11.28
C LEU A 124 3.38 2.18 -10.85
N ALA A 125 4.67 2.27 -10.53
CA ALA A 125 5.29 3.54 -10.15
C ALA A 125 5.23 4.59 -11.27
N SER A 126 5.11 4.18 -12.53
CA SER A 126 4.94 5.07 -13.68
C SER A 126 3.55 5.70 -13.78
N GLU A 127 2.59 5.24 -12.98
CA GLU A 127 1.20 5.73 -12.94
C GLU A 127 0.95 6.65 -11.73
N TYR A 128 1.98 6.89 -10.91
CA TYR A 128 1.96 7.75 -9.74
C TYR A 128 2.62 9.10 -10.06
#